data_AF-A0A031LVL7-F1
#
_entry.id   AF-A0A031LVL7-F1
#
_cell.length_a   1.000
_cell.length_b   1.000
_cell.length_c   1.000
_cell.angle_alpha   90.00
_cell.angle_beta   90.00
_cell.angle_gamma   90.00
#
_symmetry.space_group_name_H-M   'P 1'
#
loop_
_entity.id
_entity.type
_entity.pdbx_description
1 polymer ?
#
loop_
_entity_poly.entity_id
_entity_poly.type
_entity_poly.pdbx_seq_one_letter_code
_entity_poly.pdbx_strand_id
1 'polypeptide(L)' 'MLKYKVIGIALILFSIIIIIMSFEIFFMNLKINIFGTDLSSYLIKIINFIIIMVFFSFLAYVGYLMTFRVEES' A
#
# COMPACT_ATOMS: atom_id res chain seq x y z
N MET A 1 3.05 -22.65 -13.98
CA MET A 1 2.85 -21.27 -14.51
C MET A 1 1.56 -20.62 -14.02
N LEU A 2 0.36 -21.16 -14.30
CA LEU A 2 -0.91 -20.51 -13.92
C LEU A 2 -1.03 -20.17 -12.41
N LYS A 3 -0.56 -21.06 -11.53
CA LYS A 3 -0.56 -20.82 -10.07
C LYS A 3 0.23 -19.57 -9.66
N TYR A 4 1.40 -19.34 -10.27
CA TYR A 4 2.22 -18.16 -9.99
C TYR A 4 1.58 -16.87 -10.49
N LYS A 5 0.90 -16.93 -11.64
CA LYS A 5 0.12 -15.79 -12.16
C LYS A 5 -1.01 -15.40 -11.21
N VAL A 6 -1.77 -16.39 -10.72
CA VAL A 6 -2.86 -16.16 -9.75
C VAL A 6 -2.33 -15.58 -8.45
N ILE A 7 -1.21 -16.11 -7.93
CA ILE A 7 -0.56 -15.56 -6.73
C ILE A 7 -0.11 -14.12 -6.96
N GLY A 8 0.50 -13.82 -8.10
CA GLY A 8 0.95 -12.46 -8.43
C GLY A 8 -0.20 -11.46 -8.52
N ILE A 9 -1.33 -11.84 -9.16
CA ILE A 9 -2.54 -11.02 -9.24
C ILE A 9 -3.13 -10.80 -7.83
N ALA A 10 -3.20 -11.85 -7.01
CA ALA A 10 -3.66 -11.75 -5.64
C ALA A 10 -2.78 -10.79 -4.81
N LEU A 11 -1.45 -10.83 -5.00
CA LEU A 11 -0.51 -9.93 -4.35
C LEU A 11 -0.75 -8.46 -4.74
N ILE A 12 -0.95 -8.20 -6.04
CA ILE A 12 -1.23 -6.85 -6.55
C ILE A 12 -2.53 -6.32 -5.94
N LEU A 13 -3.60 -7.10 -5.99
CA LEU A 13 -4.90 -6.71 -5.44
C LEU A 13 -4.82 -6.46 -3.93
N PHE A 14 -4.14 -7.35 -3.20
CA PHE A 14 -3.92 -7.19 -1.77
C PHE A 14 -3.16 -5.89 -1.44
N SER A 15 -2.07 -5.61 -2.17
CA SER A 15 -1.31 -4.37 -1.99
C SER A 15 -2.16 -3.12 -2.24
N ILE A 16 -2.96 -3.11 -3.32
CA ILE A 16 -3.85 -1.99 -3.64
C ILE A 16 -4.86 -1.75 -2.52
N ILE A 17 -5.50 -2.82 -2.02
CA ILE A 17 -6.48 -2.75 -0.93
C ILE A 17 -5.85 -2.15 0.33
N ILE A 18 -4.65 -2.59 0.71
CA ILE A 18 -3.98 -2.06 1.91
C ILE A 18 -3.61 -0.58 1.75
N ILE A 19 -3.14 -0.18 0.56
CA ILE A 19 -2.83 1.22 0.27
C ILE A 19 -4.08 2.10 0.39
N ILE A 20 -5.21 1.65 -0.17
CA ILE A 20 -6.49 2.36 -0.09
C ILE A 20 -6.96 2.47 1.36
N MET A 21 -6.98 1.37 2.11
CA MET A 21 -7.34 1.41 3.54
C MET A 21 -6.43 2.35 4.34
N SER A 22 -5.14 2.36 4.04
CA SER A 22 -4.17 3.24 4.71
C SER A 22 -4.43 4.72 4.39
N PHE A 23 -4.82 5.02 3.14
CA PHE A 23 -5.31 6.34 2.73
C PHE A 23 -6.58 6.72 3.51
N GLU A 24 -7.57 5.84 3.57
CA GLU A 24 -8.84 6.10 4.27
C GLU A 24 -8.61 6.40 5.75
N ILE A 25 -7.79 5.60 6.45
CA ILE A 25 -7.45 5.82 7.86
C ILE A 25 -6.73 7.16 8.06
N PHE A 26 -5.83 7.52 7.15
CA PHE A 26 -5.10 8.79 7.21
C PHE A 26 -6.05 9.98 7.02
N PHE A 27 -6.91 9.95 6.01
CA PHE A 27 -7.82 11.05 5.67
C PHE A 27 -9.06 11.14 6.56
N MET A 28 -9.59 10.01 7.07
CA MET A 28 -10.66 10.02 8.08
C MET A 28 -10.19 10.64 9.39
N ASN A 29 -8.97 10.30 9.85
CA ASN A 29 -8.40 10.91 11.04
C ASN A 29 -8.03 12.39 10.85
N LEU A 30 -7.82 12.84 9.61
CA LEU A 30 -7.64 14.25 9.26
C LEU A 30 -8.94 15.06 9.38
N LYS A 31 -10.11 14.45 9.10
CA LYS A 31 -11.41 15.12 9.23
C LYS A 31 -11.86 15.36 10.68
N ILE A 32 -11.34 14.61 11.65
CA ILE A 32 -11.80 14.66 13.05
C ILE A 32 -11.10 15.77 13.86
N ASN A 33 -10.08 16.44 13.33
CA ASN A 33 -9.26 17.33 14.16
C ASN A 33 -8.81 18.60 13.42
N ILE A 34 -9.67 19.62 13.47
CA ILE A 34 -9.36 20.98 13.05
C ILE A 34 -9.75 21.88 14.22
N PHE A 35 -8.90 21.96 15.27
CA PHE A 35 -8.81 23.03 16.30
C PHE A 35 -7.93 22.56 17.49
N GLY A 36 -6.60 22.52 17.32
CA GLY A 36 -5.65 22.26 18.44
C GLY A 36 -4.69 21.08 18.29
N THR A 37 -4.31 20.72 17.07
CA THR A 37 -3.51 19.51 16.81
C THR A 37 -2.00 19.71 16.85
N ASP A 38 -1.32 18.78 17.52
CA ASP A 38 0.13 18.67 17.63
C ASP A 38 0.77 18.30 16.27
N LEU A 39 1.60 19.19 15.73
CA LEU A 39 2.27 19.06 14.43
C LEU A 39 3.18 17.82 14.35
N SER A 40 3.73 17.40 15.49
CA SER A 40 4.59 16.22 15.59
C SER A 40 3.84 14.93 15.26
N SER A 41 2.56 14.84 15.64
CA SER A 41 1.70 13.68 15.38
C SER A 41 1.40 13.51 13.88
N TYR A 42 1.26 14.61 13.13
CA TYR A 42 1.05 14.56 11.68
C TYR A 42 2.27 14.06 10.93
N LEU A 43 3.46 14.52 11.29
CA LEU A 43 4.71 14.07 10.68
C LEU A 43 4.90 12.55 10.85
N ILE A 44 4.63 12.02 12.04
CA ILE A 44 4.71 10.57 12.31
C ILE A 44 3.69 9.79 11.46
N LYS A 45 2.46 10.30 11.33
CA LYS A 45 1.43 9.67 10.48
C LYS A 45 1.82 9.67 9.00
N ILE A 46 2.39 10.76 8.49
CA ILE A 46 2.87 10.87 7.10
C ILE A 46 4.01 9.88 6.86
N ILE A 47 4.98 9.80 7.78
CA ILE A 47 6.09 8.85 7.67
C ILE A 47 5.57 7.41 7.64
N ASN A 48 4.65 7.05 8.54
CA ASN A 48 4.03 5.71 8.54
C ASN A 48 3.31 5.41 7.22
N PHE A 49 2.55 6.39 6.70
CA PHE A 49 1.87 6.23 5.42
C PHE A 49 2.85 6.02 4.25
N ILE A 50 3.95 6.78 4.22
CA ILE A 50 5.02 6.60 3.22
C ILE A 50 5.65 5.21 3.32
N ILE A 51 5.95 4.73 4.53
CA ILE A 51 6.52 3.39 4.74
C ILE A 51 5.59 2.31 4.18
N ILE A 52 4.29 2.39 4.48
CA ILE A 52 3.27 1.48 3.96
C ILE A 52 3.23 1.55 2.43
N MET A 53 3.15 2.75 1.86
CA MET A 53 3.13 2.95 0.41
C MET A 53 4.33 2.32 -0.28
N VAL A 54 5.54 2.56 0.23
CA VAL A 54 6.79 2.01 -0.34
C VAL A 54 6.77 0.48 -0.28
N PHE A 55 6.43 -0.08 0.88
CA PHE A 55 6.41 -1.52 1.10
C PHE A 55 5.38 -2.23 0.20
N PHE A 56 4.15 -1.74 0.14
CA PHE A 56 3.09 -2.37 -0.65
C PHE A 56 3.23 -2.13 -2.15
N SER A 57 3.83 -1.00 -2.56
CA SER A 57 4.22 -0.79 -3.97
C SER A 57 5.30 -1.79 -4.41
N PHE A 58 6.27 -2.06 -3.54
CA PHE A 58 7.27 -3.11 -3.80
C PHE A 58 6.62 -4.50 -3.89
N LEU A 59 5.69 -4.85 -2.98
CA LEU A 59 4.94 -6.11 -3.10
C LEU A 59 4.15 -6.18 -4.41
N ALA A 60 3.47 -5.09 -4.81
CA ALA A 60 2.72 -5.06 -6.06
C ALA A 60 3.65 -5.28 -7.26
N TYR A 61 4.87 -4.72 -7.22
CA TYR A 61 5.90 -4.96 -8.23
C TYR A 61 6.36 -6.43 -8.26
N VAL A 62 6.56 -7.06 -7.09
CA VAL A 62 6.87 -8.50 -7.03
C VAL A 62 5.71 -9.32 -7.61
N GLY A 63 4.47 -8.97 -7.29
CA GLY A 63 3.28 -9.59 -7.88
C GLY A 63 3.24 -9.43 -9.40
N TYR A 64 3.58 -8.25 -9.91
CA TYR A 64 3.71 -7.99 -11.35
C TYR A 64 4.76 -8.89 -12.00
N LEU A 65 5.95 -9.03 -11.39
CA LEU A 65 6.98 -9.94 -11.89
C LEU A 65 6.50 -11.39 -11.92
N MET A 66 5.81 -11.85 -10.87
CA MET A 66 5.24 -13.20 -10.80
C MET A 66 4.16 -13.45 -11.86
N THR A 67 3.37 -12.42 -12.21
CA THR A 67 2.30 -12.54 -13.20
C THR A 67 2.79 -12.43 -14.64
N PHE A 68 3.72 -11.53 -14.92
CA PHE A 68 4.05 -11.16 -16.30
C PHE A 68 5.48 -11.47 -16.73
N ARG A 69 6.43 -11.64 -15.80
CA ARG A 69 7.84 -11.91 -16.14
C ARG A 69 8.29 -13.36 -15.91
N VAL A 70 7.54 -14.17 -15.17
CA VAL A 70 7.88 -15.59 -14.96
C VAL A 70 7.76 -16.46 -16.22
N GLU A 71 7.15 -15.96 -17.30
CA GLU A 71 7.04 -16.70 -18.58
C GLU A 71 8.24 -16.50 -19.53
N GLU A 72 9.13 -15.55 -19.27
CA GLU A 72 10.25 -15.21 -20.18
C GLU A 72 11.58 -15.90 -19.84
N SER A 73 11.62 -16.75 -18.80
CA SER A 73 12.82 -17.44 -18.29
C SER A 73 12.62 -18.94 -18.21
#